data_AF-A0A7X2S800-F1
#
_entry.id   AF-A0A7X2S800-F1
#
_cell.length_a   1.000
_cell.length_b   1.000
_cell.length_c   1.000
_cell.angle_alpha   90.00
_cell.angle_beta   90.00
_cell.angle_gamma   90.00
#
_symmetry.space_group_name_H-M   'P 1'
#
loop_
_entity.id
_entity.type
_entity.pdbx_description
1 polymer ?
#
loop_
_entity_poly.entity_id
_entity_poly.type
_entity_poly.pdbx_seq_one_letter_code
_entity_poly.pdbx_strand_id
1 'polypeptide(L)'
;MKKSVMNYAFSGVVLAGSAVWAAAAYKKRQKELEKDRENPNRKLHQIESADADKDPEEKDLTQLDSVQKSEWVANGFPQTHAERRALEEEEVKN
;
A
#
# COMPACT_ATOMS: atom_id res chain seq x y z
N MET A 1 42.17 53.74 24.91
CA MET A 1 42.63 52.93 23.75
C MET A 1 42.41 51.45 24.10
N LYS A 2 41.48 50.76 23.41
CA LYS A 2 41.66 49.52 22.61
C LYS A 2 42.53 48.44 23.31
N LYS A 3 42.16 47.16 23.50
CA LYS A 3 41.50 46.14 22.64
C LYS A 3 41.05 45.01 23.61
N SER A 4 39.80 44.55 23.75
CA SER A 4 38.83 43.95 22.83
C SER A 4 39.30 42.70 22.07
N VAL A 5 38.51 41.64 22.26
CA VAL A 5 38.32 40.42 21.46
C VAL A 5 39.42 39.35 21.51
N MET A 6 39.28 38.38 22.42
CA MET A 6 39.93 37.07 22.30
C MET A 6 38.85 35.97 22.24
N ASN A 7 38.63 35.50 21.01
CA ASN A 7 38.25 34.14 20.61
C ASN A 7 36.83 33.61 20.91
N TYR A 8 35.82 34.17 20.22
CA TYR A 8 34.56 33.49 19.89
C TYR A 8 34.67 32.70 18.58
N ALA A 9 35.68 31.83 18.45
CA ALA A 9 35.93 31.12 17.20
C ALA A 9 35.95 29.61 17.42
N PHE A 10 34.88 29.00 17.96
CA PHE A 10 34.77 27.51 17.93
C PHE A 10 33.36 26.92 18.14
N SER A 11 32.26 27.67 18.06
CA SER A 11 30.91 27.12 18.33
C SER A 11 30.04 26.84 17.11
N GLY A 12 30.50 27.13 15.88
CA GLY A 12 29.63 27.14 14.69
C GLY A 12 29.47 25.85 13.89
N VAL A 13 30.32 24.82 14.09
CA VAL A 13 30.41 23.69 13.13
C VAL A 13 29.59 22.46 13.53
N VAL A 14 29.16 22.32 14.79
CA VAL A 14 28.56 21.06 15.29
C VAL A 14 27.10 20.86 14.82
N LEU A 15 26.36 21.93 14.50
CA LEU A 15 24.92 21.84 14.21
C LEU A 15 24.58 21.44 12.76
N ALA A 16 25.49 21.65 11.80
CA ALA A 16 25.24 21.25 10.41
C ALA A 16 25.40 19.72 10.21
N GLY A 17 26.34 19.08 10.93
CA GLY A 17 26.58 17.64 10.82
C GLY A 17 25.42 16.80 11.34
N SER A 18 24.80 17.19 12.46
CA SER A 18 23.67 16.46 13.05
C SER A 18 22.41 16.55 12.18
N ALA A 19 22.16 17.69 11.55
CA ALA A 19 21.01 17.89 10.67
C ALA A 19 21.07 16.99 9.42
N VAL A 20 22.25 16.83 8.81
CA VAL A 20 22.42 15.94 7.64
C VAL A 20 22.16 14.48 8.00
N TRP A 21 22.70 14.01 9.13
CA TRP A 21 22.45 12.65 9.62
C TRP A 21 20.98 12.42 9.99
N ALA A 22 20.33 13.38 10.65
CA ALA A 22 18.92 13.31 10.97
C ALA A 22 18.03 13.27 9.71
N ALA A 23 18.34 14.11 8.71
CA ALA A 23 17.62 14.11 7.43
C ALA A 23 17.83 12.80 6.64
N ALA A 24 19.04 12.24 6.65
CA ALA A 24 19.34 10.97 6.02
C ALA A 24 18.60 9.81 6.71
N ALA A 25 18.59 9.77 8.04
CA ALA A 25 17.83 8.77 8.82
C ALA A 25 16.33 8.88 8.58
N TYR A 26 15.78 10.11 8.52
CA TYR A 26 14.38 10.35 8.19
C TYR A 26 14.02 9.88 6.78
N LYS A 27 14.81 10.25 5.76
CA LYS A 27 14.60 9.78 4.38
C LYS A 27 14.69 8.25 4.27
N LYS A 28 15.62 7.62 4.98
CA LYS A 28 15.75 6.15 5.00
C LYS A 28 14.49 5.50 5.58
N ARG A 29 13.98 6.00 6.72
CA ARG A 29 12.73 5.50 7.31
C ARG A 29 11.52 5.73 6.41
N GLN A 30 11.41 6.89 5.77
CA GLN A 30 10.33 7.17 4.81
C GLN A 30 10.36 6.18 3.64
N LYS A 31 11.54 5.90 3.08
CA LYS A 31 11.70 4.93 1.98
C LYS A 31 11.37 3.50 2.41
N GLU A 32 11.69 3.12 3.64
CA GLU A 32 11.35 1.81 4.22
C GLU A 32 9.84 1.68 4.44
N LEU A 33 9.19 2.74 4.95
CA LEU A 33 7.73 2.82 5.08
C LEU A 33 7.00 2.83 3.72
N GLU A 34 7.56 3.48 2.70
CA GLU A 34 7.03 3.41 1.32
C GLU A 34 7.15 2.01 0.74
N LYS A 35 8.27 1.32 1.00
CA LYS A 35 8.49 -0.06 0.56
C LYS A 35 7.57 -1.04 1.27
N ASP A 36 7.35 -0.88 2.58
CA ASP A 36 6.38 -1.69 3.33
C ASP A 36 4.92 -1.40 2.90
N ARG A 37 4.67 -0.21 2.33
CA ARG A 37 3.38 0.14 1.71
C ARG A 37 3.20 -0.44 0.31
N GLU A 38 4.25 -0.94 -0.34
CA GLU A 38 4.07 -1.66 -1.61
C GLU A 38 3.41 -3.01 -1.32
N ASN A 39 2.10 -3.08 -1.57
CA ASN A 39 1.36 -4.34 -1.55
C ASN A 39 1.98 -5.27 -2.62
N PRO A 40 2.57 -6.42 -2.24
CA PRO A 40 3.17 -7.36 -3.20
C PRO A 40 2.14 -7.91 -4.21
N ASN A 41 0.86 -7.94 -3.83
CA ASN A 41 -0.24 -8.42 -4.66
C ASN A 41 -0.83 -7.33 -5.56
N ARG A 42 -0.32 -6.09 -5.52
CA ARG A 42 -0.82 -4.97 -6.34
C ARG A 42 -0.86 -5.29 -7.84
N LYS A 43 0.04 -6.15 -8.31
CA LYS A 43 0.06 -6.62 -9.70
C LYS A 43 -1.08 -7.61 -9.99
N LEU A 44 -1.40 -8.49 -9.05
CA LEU A 44 -2.45 -9.50 -9.21
C LEU A 44 -3.84 -8.88 -9.31
N HIS A 45 -4.07 -7.76 -8.61
CA HIS A 45 -5.31 -6.97 -8.72
C HIS A 45 -5.53 -6.29 -10.09
N GLN A 46 -4.53 -6.31 -10.99
CA GLN A 46 -4.61 -5.63 -12.29
C GLN A 46 -4.60 -6.61 -13.47
N ILE A 47 -4.38 -7.90 -13.19
CA ILE A 47 -4.31 -8.93 -14.21
C ILE A 47 -5.56 -9.78 -14.08
N GLU A 48 -6.23 -10.00 -15.21
CA GLU A 48 -7.38 -10.89 -15.31
C GLU A 48 -7.02 -12.33 -14.96
N SER A 49 -8.01 -13.09 -14.49
CA SER A 49 -7.88 -14.52 -14.20
C SER A 49 -7.35 -15.29 -15.41
N ALA A 50 -6.47 -16.26 -15.15
CA ALA A 50 -5.91 -17.12 -16.21
C ALA A 50 -6.95 -18.04 -16.86
N ASP A 51 -8.09 -18.21 -16.19
CA ASP A 51 -9.18 -19.09 -16.63
C ASP A 51 -10.41 -18.31 -17.14
N ALA A 52 -10.30 -16.98 -17.31
CA ALA A 52 -11.37 -16.14 -17.83
C ALA A 52 -11.90 -16.58 -19.23
N ASP A 53 -11.02 -17.18 -20.05
CA ASP A 53 -11.40 -17.73 -21.36
C ASP A 53 -12.04 -19.13 -21.28
N LYS A 54 -11.96 -19.79 -20.12
CA LYS A 54 -12.39 -21.19 -19.92
C LYS A 54 -13.65 -21.30 -19.08
N ASP A 55 -13.82 -20.42 -18.12
CA ASP A 55 -14.96 -20.39 -17.21
C ASP A 55 -15.61 -19.00 -17.23
N PRO A 56 -16.90 -18.90 -17.61
CA PRO A 56 -17.61 -17.62 -17.57
C PRO A 56 -17.69 -17.00 -16.17
N GLU A 57 -17.53 -17.78 -15.09
CA GLU A 57 -17.48 -17.26 -13.72
C GLU A 57 -16.12 -16.66 -13.34
N GLU A 58 -15.06 -16.97 -14.10
CA GLU A 58 -13.73 -16.38 -13.95
C GLU A 58 -13.56 -15.09 -14.77
N LYS A 59 -14.53 -14.82 -15.65
CA LYS A 59 -14.57 -13.59 -16.43
C LYS A 59 -14.74 -12.38 -15.52
N ASP A 60 -13.98 -11.34 -15.81
CA ASP A 60 -13.92 -10.10 -15.02
C ASP A 60 -13.34 -10.29 -13.59
N LEU A 61 -12.92 -11.50 -13.20
CA LEU A 61 -12.15 -11.72 -11.97
C LEU A 61 -10.68 -11.38 -12.19
N THR A 62 -10.05 -10.76 -11.19
CA THR A 62 -8.60 -10.63 -11.19
C THR A 62 -7.94 -11.94 -10.75
N GLN A 63 -6.63 -12.09 -10.98
CA GLN A 63 -5.90 -13.28 -10.52
C GLN A 63 -6.01 -13.49 -9.00
N LEU A 64 -6.08 -12.40 -8.23
CA LEU A 64 -6.26 -12.53 -6.78
C LEU A 64 -7.66 -13.04 -6.46
N ASP A 65 -8.68 -12.49 -7.12
CA ASP A 65 -10.08 -12.88 -6.89
C ASP A 65 -10.29 -14.35 -7.27
N SER A 66 -9.68 -14.83 -8.35
CA SER A 66 -9.68 -16.23 -8.75
C SER A 66 -9.12 -17.16 -7.67
N VAL A 67 -7.97 -16.79 -7.06
CA VAL A 67 -7.38 -17.55 -5.95
C VAL A 67 -8.29 -17.55 -4.72
N GLN A 68 -8.94 -16.43 -4.42
CA GLN A 68 -9.80 -16.26 -3.26
C GLN A 68 -11.24 -16.76 -3.47
N LYS A 69 -11.63 -17.09 -4.71
CA LYS A 69 -12.98 -17.54 -5.07
C LYS A 69 -13.46 -18.68 -4.17
N SER A 70 -12.61 -19.67 -3.92
CA SER A 70 -12.94 -20.81 -3.05
C SER A 70 -13.27 -20.40 -1.61
N GLU A 71 -12.58 -19.41 -1.06
CA GLU A 71 -12.85 -18.87 0.28
C GLU A 71 -14.16 -18.06 0.28
N TRP A 72 -14.43 -17.32 -0.79
CA TRP A 72 -15.67 -16.57 -0.94
C TRP A 72 -16.88 -17.49 -1.00
N VAL A 73 -16.80 -18.59 -1.77
CA VAL A 73 -17.83 -19.66 -1.79
C VAL A 73 -18.08 -20.17 -0.38
N ALA A 74 -17.01 -20.49 0.35
CA ALA A 74 -17.11 -21.05 1.70
C ALA A 74 -17.76 -20.08 2.69
N ASN A 75 -17.57 -18.77 2.49
CA ASN A 75 -18.19 -17.72 3.29
C ASN A 75 -19.61 -17.35 2.82
N GLY A 76 -20.13 -17.99 1.77
CA GLY A 76 -21.47 -17.77 1.25
C GLY A 76 -21.61 -16.53 0.36
N PHE A 77 -20.51 -15.99 -0.17
CA PHE A 77 -20.59 -14.90 -1.13
C PHE A 77 -21.22 -15.38 -2.46
N PRO A 78 -22.03 -14.53 -3.12
CA PRO A 78 -22.66 -14.86 -4.39
C PRO A 78 -21.66 -15.33 -5.45
N GLN A 79 -21.94 -16.47 -6.06
CA GLN A 79 -21.13 -17.04 -7.15
C GLN A 79 -21.63 -16.58 -8.51
N THR A 80 -22.93 -16.28 -8.61
CA THR A 80 -23.55 -15.90 -9.88
C THR A 80 -24.05 -14.46 -9.89
N HIS A 81 -24.20 -13.88 -11.09
CA HIS A 81 -24.86 -12.58 -11.24
C HIS A 81 -26.29 -12.57 -10.70
N ALA A 82 -27.00 -13.70 -10.72
CA ALA A 82 -28.36 -13.81 -10.20
C ALA A 82 -28.38 -13.72 -8.67
N GLU A 83 -27.51 -14.48 -8.01
CA GLU A 83 -27.34 -14.44 -6.55
C GLU A 83 -26.88 -13.06 -6.08
N ARG A 84 -25.99 -12.41 -6.84
CA ARG A 84 -25.52 -11.05 -6.53
C ARG A 84 -26.65 -10.03 -6.60
N ARG A 85 -27.47 -10.07 -7.66
CA ARG A 85 -28.66 -9.20 -7.78
C ARG A 85 -29.66 -9.45 -6.66
N ALA A 86 -29.90 -10.71 -6.31
CA ALA A 86 -30.78 -11.04 -5.19
C ALA A 86 -30.27 -10.44 -3.86
N LEU A 87 -28.96 -10.53 -3.60
CA LEU A 87 -28.33 -9.93 -2.43
C LEU A 87 -28.44 -8.39 -2.44
N GLU A 88 -28.14 -7.75 -3.57
CA GLU A 88 -28.28 -6.29 -3.74
C GLU A 88 -29.72 -5.81 -3.52
N GLU A 89 -30.70 -6.57 -4.02
CA GLU A 89 -32.12 -6.29 -3.79
C GLU A 89 -32.57 -6.50 -2.33
N GLU A 90 -31.96 -7.44 -1.60
CA GLU A 90 -32.19 -7.65 -0.17
C GLU A 90 -31.55 -6.54 0.69
N GLU A 91 -30.34 -6.09 0.35
CA GLU A 91 -29.68 -4.98 1.04
C GLU A 91 -30.44 -3.66 0.88
N VAL A 92 -30.98 -3.37 -0.31
CA VAL A 92 -31.76 -2.15 -0.57
C VAL A 92 -33.11 -2.15 0.16
N LYS A 93 -33.63 -3.33 0.52
CA LYS A 93 -34.92 -3.48 1.23
C LYS A 93 -34.80 -3.40 2.76
N ASN A 94 -33.59 -3.50 3.32
CA ASN A 94 -33.31 -3.38 4.76
C ASN A 94 -32.86 -1.97 5.14
#